data_AF-A0A537RG31-F1
#
_entry.id   AF-A0A537RG31-F1
#
_cell.length_a   1.000
_cell.length_b   1.000
_cell.length_c   1.000
_cell.angle_alpha   90.00
_cell.angle_beta   90.00
_cell.angle_gamma   90.00
#
_symmetry.space_group_name_H-M   'P 1'
#
loop_
_entity.id
_entity.type
_entity.pdbx_description
1 polymer ?
#
loop_
_entity_poly.entity_id
_entity_poly.type
_entity_poly.pdbx_seq_one_letter_code
_entity_poly.pdbx_strand_id
1 'polypeptide(L)'
;MRSRRGGDMPAPARRRPIAYAPPRVACERGSDGVIRLRSTEPLRPYDPSLARLFRAAVEHNSAGIFLAERDGGTWRKLTYEAARPLVDALAAGLIERALSAERPLMILSANGIDHALLTLAGHTAGVPVAPISVAYSLQSQDHAKLKHIAALLTPGLIYV
;
A
#
# COMPACT_ATOMS: atom_id res chain seq x y z
N MET A 1 15.75 16.89 -45.64
CA MET A 1 15.17 17.73 -44.56
C MET A 1 13.86 17.09 -44.12
N ARG A 2 13.66 16.90 -42.80
CA ARG A 2 12.61 16.08 -42.18
C ARG A 2 11.21 16.72 -42.30
N SER A 3 10.17 15.90 -42.43
CA SER A 3 8.91 16.14 -41.71
C SER A 3 8.19 14.82 -41.46
N ARG A 4 8.21 14.37 -40.20
CA ARG A 4 7.43 13.24 -39.68
C ARG A 4 6.26 13.82 -38.89
N ARG A 5 5.05 13.36 -39.24
CA ARG A 5 3.87 13.12 -38.38
C ARG A 5 3.23 14.32 -37.68
N GLY A 6 2.13 14.81 -38.24
CA GLY A 6 0.99 15.28 -37.46
C GLY A 6 0.18 14.08 -37.00
N GLY A 7 0.64 13.39 -35.95
CA GLY A 7 -0.16 12.37 -35.29
C GLY A 7 -1.11 13.05 -34.32
N ASP A 8 -2.41 12.79 -34.48
CA ASP A 8 -3.47 13.28 -33.60
C ASP A 8 -3.13 12.95 -32.14
N MET A 9 -3.05 13.97 -31.29
CA MET A 9 -2.74 13.80 -29.87
C MET A 9 -3.95 13.12 -29.22
N PRO A 10 -3.79 11.95 -28.57
CA PRO A 10 -4.91 11.28 -27.94
C PRO A 10 -5.56 12.21 -26.90
N ALA A 11 -6.88 12.33 -26.96
CA ALA A 11 -7.65 13.17 -26.05
C ALA A 11 -7.28 12.83 -24.59
N PRO A 12 -7.12 13.84 -23.71
CA PRO A 12 -6.70 13.60 -22.34
C PRO A 12 -7.70 12.66 -21.64
N ALA A 13 -7.17 11.62 -21.00
CA ALA A 13 -7.97 10.67 -20.25
C ALA A 13 -8.87 11.41 -19.24
N ARG A 14 -10.17 11.13 -19.26
CA ARG A 14 -11.13 11.71 -18.31
C ARG A 14 -10.72 11.31 -16.89
N ARG A 15 -10.26 12.28 -16.11
CA ARG A 15 -9.98 12.09 -14.69
C ARG A 15 -11.27 12.30 -13.90
N ARG A 16 -11.62 11.36 -13.04
CA ARG A 16 -12.72 11.55 -12.08
C ARG A 16 -12.31 12.66 -11.09
N PRO A 17 -13.15 13.67 -10.85
CA PRO A 17 -12.89 14.65 -9.79
C PRO A 17 -12.69 13.92 -8.45
N ILE A 18 -11.60 14.24 -7.75
CA ILE A 18 -11.35 13.72 -6.40
C ILE A 18 -11.91 14.75 -5.42
N ALA A 19 -12.78 14.30 -4.52
CA ALA A 19 -13.31 15.15 -3.45
C ALA A 19 -12.24 15.34 -2.37
N TYR A 20 -11.29 16.25 -2.61
CA TYR A 20 -10.33 16.66 -1.59
C TYR A 20 -11.02 17.45 -0.49
N ALA A 21 -10.56 17.27 0.75
CA ALA A 21 -10.97 18.15 1.84
C ALA A 21 -10.50 19.59 1.53
N PRO A 22 -11.29 20.63 1.88
CA PRO A 22 -10.84 22.01 1.78
C PRO A 22 -9.57 22.20 2.62
N PRO A 23 -8.51 22.84 2.10
CA PRO A 23 -7.26 23.03 2.84
C PRO A 23 -7.40 24.16 3.88
N ARG A 24 -8.20 23.94 4.92
CA ARG A 24 -8.33 24.90 6.02
C ARG A 24 -7.11 24.80 6.93
N VAL A 25 -6.12 25.64 6.66
CA VAL A 25 -4.82 25.63 7.34
C VAL A 25 -4.63 26.94 8.09
N ALA A 26 -4.37 26.86 9.39
CA ALA A 26 -3.86 27.98 10.17
C ALA A 26 -2.33 28.03 10.05
N CYS A 27 -1.80 29.24 9.89
CA CYS A 27 -0.37 29.50 9.73
C CYS A 27 0.07 30.48 10.82
N GLU A 28 0.98 30.03 11.67
CA GLU A 28 1.56 30.81 12.76
C GLU A 28 3.05 31.01 12.50
N ARG A 29 3.49 32.26 12.39
CA ARG A 29 4.90 32.62 12.19
C ARG A 29 5.50 32.98 13.53
N GLY A 30 6.40 32.14 14.03
CA GLY A 30 7.11 32.39 15.28
C GLY A 30 8.21 33.45 15.12
N SER A 31 8.56 34.11 16.22
CA SER A 31 9.68 35.06 16.28
C SER A 31 11.05 34.39 16.10
N ASP A 32 11.09 33.06 16.24
CA ASP A 32 12.22 32.16 15.95
C ASP A 32 12.40 31.89 14.44
N GLY A 33 11.54 32.45 13.58
CA GLY A 33 11.53 32.19 12.14
C GLY A 33 10.83 30.88 11.75
N VAL A 34 10.31 30.12 12.72
CA VAL A 34 9.61 28.85 12.46
C VAL A 34 8.17 29.14 12.01
N ILE A 35 7.75 28.49 10.92
CA ILE A 35 6.37 28.52 10.45
C ILE A 35 5.68 27.24 10.92
N ARG A 36 4.63 27.38 11.73
CA ARG A 36 3.78 26.27 12.19
C ARG A 36 2.51 26.26 11.36
N LEU A 37 2.26 25.15 10.67
CA LEU A 37 1.05 24.92 9.89
C LEU A 37 0.20 23.85 10.57
N ARG A 38 -1.08 24.11 10.75
CA ARG A 38 -2.03 23.13 11.31
C ARG A 38 -3.33 23.12 10.52
N SER A 39 -3.88 21.92 10.31
CA SER A 39 -5.28 21.81 9.89
C SER A 39 -6.17 22.42 10.97
N THR A 40 -7.17 23.20 10.58
CA THR A 40 -8.21 23.67 11.51
C THR A 40 -9.42 22.76 11.51
N GLU A 41 -9.46 21.74 10.65
CA GLU A 41 -10.50 20.71 10.67
C GLU A 41 -10.25 19.75 11.84
N PRO A 42 -11.24 19.52 12.73
CA PRO A 42 -11.09 18.62 13.85
C PRO A 42 -10.97 17.16 13.38
N LEU A 43 -10.15 16.37 14.09
CA LEU A 43 -10.04 14.95 13.84
C LEU A 43 -11.36 14.26 14.19
N ARG A 44 -12.03 13.72 13.17
CA ARG A 44 -13.26 12.94 13.36
C ARG A 44 -12.94 11.57 13.96
N PRO A 45 -13.91 10.89 14.60
CA PRO A 45 -13.74 9.50 15.02
C PRO A 45 -13.27 8.63 13.86
N TYR A 46 -12.27 7.80 14.11
CA TYR A 46 -11.70 6.90 13.12
C TYR A 46 -11.41 5.55 13.74
N ASP A 47 -11.32 4.54 12.89
CA ASP A 47 -10.87 3.21 13.29
C ASP A 47 -9.34 3.16 13.26
N PRO A 48 -8.66 2.85 14.38
CA PRO A 48 -7.21 2.73 14.39
C PRO A 48 -6.71 1.45 13.71
N SER A 49 -7.59 0.49 13.38
CA SER A 49 -7.22 -0.80 12.79
C SER A 49 -7.61 -0.89 11.33
N LEU A 50 -6.61 -0.94 10.45
CA LEU A 50 -6.82 -1.22 9.02
C LEU A 50 -7.48 -2.59 8.79
N ALA A 51 -7.19 -3.58 9.64
CA ALA A 51 -7.84 -4.89 9.58
C ALA A 51 -9.34 -4.79 9.88
N ARG A 52 -9.74 -4.00 10.89
CA ARG A 52 -11.16 -3.78 11.21
C ARG A 52 -11.88 -2.99 10.12
N LEU A 53 -11.22 -1.99 9.53
CA LEU A 53 -11.74 -1.27 8.35
C LEU A 53 -11.97 -2.21 7.16
N PHE A 54 -11.03 -3.11 6.88
CA PHE A 54 -11.22 -4.11 5.83
C PHE A 54 -12.41 -5.03 6.11
N ARG A 55 -12.56 -5.53 7.35
CA ARG A 55 -13.70 -6.39 7.73
C ARG A 55 -15.04 -5.67 7.58
N ALA A 56 -15.13 -4.41 8.02
CA ALA A 56 -16.33 -3.59 7.83
C ALA A 56 -16.64 -3.34 6.34
N ALA A 57 -15.62 -3.17 5.49
CA ALA A 57 -15.81 -3.03 4.05
C ALA A 57 -16.33 -4.33 3.40
N VAL A 58 -15.86 -5.50 3.87
CA VAL A 58 -16.39 -6.81 3.43
C VAL A 58 -17.86 -6.96 3.79
N GLU A 59 -18.27 -6.57 5.00
CA GLU A 59 -19.67 -6.60 5.44
C GLU A 59 -20.55 -5.64 4.63
N HIS A 60 -20.01 -4.46 4.27
CA HIS A 60 -20.76 -3.43 3.55
C HIS A 60 -20.88 -3.71 2.04
N ASN A 61 -19.87 -4.31 1.41
CA ASN A 61 -19.80 -4.49 -0.03
C ASN A 61 -19.11 -5.80 -0.43
N SER A 62 -19.69 -6.92 0.01
CA SER A 62 -19.09 -8.26 -0.13
C SER A 62 -18.75 -8.63 -1.59
N ALA A 63 -19.69 -8.43 -2.51
CA ALA A 63 -19.54 -8.77 -3.93
C ALA A 63 -18.73 -7.74 -4.75
N GLY A 64 -18.39 -6.59 -4.15
CA GLY A 64 -17.64 -5.55 -4.84
C GLY A 64 -16.21 -6.00 -5.18
N ILE A 65 -15.70 -5.58 -6.34
CA ILE A 65 -14.29 -5.79 -6.69
C ILE A 65 -13.43 -5.02 -5.69
N PHE A 66 -12.60 -5.74 -4.96
CA PHE A 66 -11.65 -5.18 -4.00
C PHE A 66 -10.30 -4.90 -4.67
N LEU A 67 -9.73 -5.92 -5.31
CA LEU A 67 -8.44 -5.83 -5.99
C LEU A 67 -8.54 -6.32 -7.43
N ALA A 68 -7.75 -5.74 -8.31
CA ALA A 68 -7.59 -6.20 -9.67
C ALA A 68 -6.17 -5.93 -10.17
N GLU A 69 -5.58 -6.90 -10.86
CA GLU A 69 -4.28 -6.79 -11.50
C GLU A 69 -4.33 -7.34 -12.92
N ARG A 70 -3.39 -6.86 -13.76
CA ARG A 70 -3.25 -7.39 -15.12
C ARG A 70 -2.61 -8.77 -15.05
N ASP A 71 -3.25 -9.71 -15.73
CA ASP A 71 -2.73 -11.07 -15.93
C ASP A 71 -2.67 -11.33 -17.44
N GLY A 72 -1.49 -11.04 -18.02
CA GLY A 72 -1.31 -10.97 -19.46
C GLY A 72 -2.28 -9.98 -20.12
N GLY A 73 -3.07 -10.48 -21.07
CA GLY A 73 -4.12 -9.69 -21.74
C GLY A 73 -5.40 -9.52 -20.91
N THR A 74 -5.54 -10.26 -19.80
CA THR A 74 -6.76 -10.32 -18.99
C THR A 74 -6.59 -9.58 -17.66
N TRP A 75 -7.63 -9.64 -16.82
CA TRP A 75 -7.61 -9.09 -15.46
C TRP A 75 -7.90 -10.19 -14.47
N ARG A 76 -6.98 -10.44 -13.54
CA ARG A 76 -7.28 -11.16 -12.31
C ARG A 76 -8.00 -10.20 -11.38
N LYS A 77 -9.16 -10.59 -10.88
CA LYS A 77 -10.00 -9.78 -9.99
C LYS A 77 -10.32 -10.55 -8.74
N LEU A 78 -10.42 -9.84 -7.63
CA LEU A 78 -10.75 -10.40 -6.33
C LEU A 78 -11.83 -9.53 -5.68
N THR A 79 -12.94 -10.15 -5.30
CA THR A 79 -14.01 -9.48 -4.53
C THR A 79 -13.63 -9.36 -3.06
N TYR A 80 -14.31 -8.48 -2.32
CA TYR A 80 -14.11 -8.38 -0.87
C TYR A 80 -14.38 -9.72 -0.16
N GLU A 81 -15.48 -10.40 -0.51
CA GLU A 81 -15.84 -11.69 0.08
C GLU A 81 -14.82 -12.79 -0.22
N ALA A 82 -14.23 -12.80 -1.42
CA ALA A 82 -13.21 -13.77 -1.79
C ALA A 82 -11.85 -13.46 -1.13
N ALA A 83 -11.54 -12.18 -0.90
CA ALA A 83 -10.30 -11.77 -0.25
C ALA A 83 -10.27 -12.12 1.24
N ARG A 84 -11.42 -12.05 1.94
CA ARG A 84 -11.49 -12.24 3.38
C ARG A 84 -10.90 -13.58 3.88
N PRO A 85 -11.31 -14.76 3.37
CA PRO A 85 -10.74 -16.03 3.82
C PRO A 85 -9.26 -16.17 3.48
N LEU A 86 -8.80 -15.58 2.36
CA LEU A 86 -7.37 -15.59 1.99
C LEU A 86 -6.53 -14.79 2.99
N VAL A 87 -6.99 -13.58 3.36
CA VAL A 87 -6.32 -12.74 4.37
C VAL A 87 -6.28 -13.44 5.72
N ASP A 88 -7.38 -14.03 6.17
CA ASP A 88 -7.44 -14.72 7.47
C ASP A 88 -6.53 -15.96 7.49
N ALA A 89 -6.47 -16.74 6.40
CA ALA A 89 -5.57 -17.89 6.28
C ALA A 89 -4.09 -17.49 6.25
N LEU A 90 -3.74 -16.45 5.49
CA LEU A 90 -2.38 -15.91 5.48
C LEU A 90 -1.99 -15.39 6.86
N ALA A 91 -2.89 -14.67 7.55
CA ALA A 91 -2.64 -14.13 8.89
C ALA A 91 -2.34 -15.25 9.89
N ALA A 92 -3.12 -16.34 9.86
CA ALA A 92 -2.85 -17.54 10.66
C ALA A 92 -1.45 -18.10 10.37
N GLY A 93 -1.08 -18.22 9.09
CA GLY A 93 0.25 -18.69 8.69
C GLY A 93 1.41 -17.78 9.13
N LEU A 94 1.19 -16.46 9.24
CA LEU A 94 2.19 -15.53 9.78
C LEU A 94 2.36 -15.72 11.31
N ILE A 95 1.26 -15.94 12.03
CA ILE A 95 1.26 -16.21 13.48
C ILE A 95 1.97 -17.53 13.78
N GLU A 96 1.67 -18.59 13.03
CA GLU A 96 2.30 -19.91 13.17
C GLU A 96 3.83 -19.87 12.94
N ARG A 97 4.29 -18.93 12.12
CA ARG A 97 5.72 -18.67 11.87
C ARG A 97 6.39 -17.82 12.96
N ALA A 98 5.65 -17.44 13.99
CA ALA A 98 6.08 -16.56 15.06
C ALA A 98 6.70 -15.25 14.52
N LEU A 99 6.10 -14.68 13.46
CA LEU A 99 6.46 -13.34 13.02
C LEU A 99 5.99 -12.32 14.06
N SER A 100 6.76 -11.24 14.19
CA SER A 100 6.54 -10.23 15.24
C SER A 100 7.11 -8.88 14.81
N ALA A 101 7.10 -7.89 15.71
CA ALA A 101 7.74 -6.61 15.44
C ALA A 101 9.27 -6.72 15.28
N GLU A 102 9.89 -7.68 15.96
CA GLU A 102 11.31 -8.01 15.89
C GLU A 102 11.65 -8.90 14.68
N ARG A 103 10.65 -9.60 14.14
CA ARG A 103 10.77 -10.50 13.00
C ARG A 103 9.67 -10.21 11.97
N PRO A 104 9.67 -9.01 11.36
CA PRO A 104 8.58 -8.54 10.51
C PRO A 104 8.53 -9.29 9.18
N LEU A 105 7.43 -9.09 8.45
CA LEU A 105 7.30 -9.49 7.06
C LEU A 105 7.92 -8.43 6.15
N MET A 106 8.88 -8.83 5.33
CA MET A 106 9.44 -7.99 4.27
C MET A 106 8.89 -8.43 2.90
N ILE A 107 8.46 -7.47 2.09
CA ILE A 107 7.91 -7.73 0.75
C ILE A 107 8.85 -7.06 -0.27
N LEU A 108 9.53 -7.86 -1.10
CA LEU A 108 10.38 -7.41 -2.19
C LEU A 108 9.74 -7.78 -3.53
N SER A 109 8.56 -7.22 -3.79
CA SER A 109 7.78 -7.51 -4.97
C SER A 109 7.14 -6.24 -5.53
N ALA A 110 6.75 -6.28 -6.81
CA ALA A 110 5.97 -5.21 -7.40
C ALA A 110 4.57 -5.13 -6.75
N ASN A 111 3.79 -4.12 -7.13
CA ASN A 111 2.39 -4.05 -6.72
C ASN A 111 1.61 -5.19 -7.40
N GLY A 112 0.91 -5.98 -6.59
CA GLY A 112 0.06 -7.07 -7.05
C GLY A 112 -0.96 -7.48 -5.98
N ILE A 113 -1.86 -8.39 -6.35
CA ILE A 113 -2.91 -8.89 -5.45
C ILE A 113 -2.29 -9.56 -4.23
N ASP A 114 -1.30 -10.44 -4.45
CA ASP A 114 -0.72 -11.23 -3.36
C ASP A 114 0.08 -10.35 -2.38
N HIS A 115 0.72 -9.28 -2.87
CA HIS A 115 1.30 -8.22 -2.03
C HIS A 115 0.23 -7.59 -1.14
N ALA A 116 -0.89 -7.13 -1.70
CA ALA A 116 -1.95 -6.50 -0.93
C ALA A 116 -2.58 -7.46 0.11
N LEU A 117 -2.75 -8.73 -0.25
CA LEU A 117 -3.25 -9.77 0.67
C LEU A 117 -2.29 -10.01 1.83
N LEU A 118 -0.99 -10.13 1.57
CA LEU A 118 0.04 -10.27 2.60
C LEU A 118 0.13 -9.06 3.52
N THR A 119 -0.01 -7.84 2.99
CA THR A 119 -0.06 -6.62 3.79
C THR A 119 -1.26 -6.61 4.75
N LEU A 120 -2.45 -6.93 4.25
CA LEU A 120 -3.64 -7.06 5.10
C LEU A 120 -3.55 -8.20 6.11
N ALA A 121 -2.92 -9.32 5.73
CA ALA A 121 -2.66 -10.44 6.63
C ALA A 121 -1.73 -10.02 7.77
N GLY A 122 -0.66 -9.26 7.49
CA GLY A 122 0.21 -8.70 8.52
C GLY A 122 -0.54 -7.78 9.47
N HIS A 123 -1.36 -6.86 8.94
CA HIS A 123 -2.22 -6.01 9.78
C HIS A 123 -3.22 -6.80 10.64
N THR A 124 -3.74 -7.90 10.10
CA THR A 124 -4.68 -8.80 10.81
C THR A 124 -3.97 -9.60 11.90
N ALA A 125 -2.74 -10.03 11.65
CA ALA A 125 -1.91 -10.80 12.59
C ALA A 125 -1.20 -9.92 13.64
N GLY A 126 -1.22 -8.59 13.50
CA GLY A 126 -0.43 -7.68 14.33
C GLY A 126 1.07 -7.70 14.02
N VAL A 127 1.43 -8.14 12.80
CA VAL A 127 2.82 -8.23 12.32
C VAL A 127 3.13 -7.02 11.44
N PRO A 128 4.20 -6.25 11.73
CA PRO A 128 4.63 -5.18 10.83
C PRO A 128 5.04 -5.71 9.45
N VAL A 129 4.64 -4.96 8.42
CA VAL A 129 4.91 -5.27 7.02
C VAL A 129 5.73 -4.17 6.40
N ALA A 130 6.87 -4.55 5.79
CA ALA A 130 7.80 -3.64 5.16
C ALA A 130 7.88 -3.90 3.65
N PRO A 131 7.11 -3.17 2.83
CA PRO A 131 7.25 -3.21 1.37
C PRO A 131 8.49 -2.45 0.92
N ILE A 132 9.36 -3.14 0.17
CA ILE A 132 10.65 -2.62 -0.29
C ILE A 132 10.60 -2.40 -1.80
N SER A 133 11.07 -1.23 -2.23
CA SER A 133 11.12 -0.88 -3.65
C SER A 133 11.96 -1.88 -4.44
N VAL A 134 11.35 -2.47 -5.48
CA VAL A 134 12.03 -3.38 -6.43
C VAL A 134 13.21 -2.72 -7.15
N ALA A 135 13.29 -1.38 -7.19
CA ALA A 135 14.45 -0.69 -7.75
C ALA A 135 15.74 -1.02 -6.98
N TYR A 136 15.65 -1.30 -5.68
CA TYR A 136 16.82 -1.67 -4.87
C TYR A 136 17.34 -3.08 -5.16
N SER A 137 16.55 -3.95 -5.80
CA SER A 137 17.01 -5.27 -6.27
C SER A 137 17.39 -5.26 -7.76
N LEU A 138 16.60 -4.60 -8.61
CA LEU A 138 16.76 -4.68 -10.06
C LEU A 138 17.80 -3.70 -10.64
N GLN A 139 18.00 -2.53 -10.02
CA GLN A 139 18.89 -1.49 -10.57
C GLN A 139 20.23 -1.39 -9.83
N SER A 140 20.39 -2.11 -8.72
CA SER A 140 21.62 -2.11 -7.92
C SER A 140 22.48 -3.31 -8.30
N GLN A 141 23.78 -3.07 -8.51
CA GLN A 141 24.76 -4.11 -8.82
C GLN A 141 25.30 -4.81 -7.57
N ASP A 142 25.33 -4.10 -6.43
CA ASP A 142 25.92 -4.57 -5.17
C ASP A 142 24.88 -4.96 -4.10
N HIS A 143 23.61 -4.60 -4.33
CA HIS A 143 22.46 -4.72 -3.44
C HIS A 143 22.70 -4.12 -2.06
N ALA A 144 23.60 -3.14 -1.93
CA ALA A 144 24.00 -2.60 -0.62
C ALA A 144 22.81 -2.05 0.18
N LYS A 145 21.90 -1.32 -0.48
CA LYS A 145 20.68 -0.82 0.14
C LYS A 145 19.76 -1.93 0.63
N LEU A 146 19.58 -2.99 -0.17
CA LEU A 146 18.72 -4.11 0.19
C LEU A 146 19.28 -4.88 1.40
N LYS A 147 20.60 -5.14 1.41
CA LYS A 147 21.30 -5.76 2.54
C LYS A 147 21.19 -4.92 3.81
N HIS A 148 21.37 -3.61 3.69
CA HIS A 148 21.22 -2.68 4.81
C HIS A 148 19.80 -2.69 5.38
N ILE A 149 18.78 -2.66 4.52
CA ILE A 149 17.36 -2.75 4.93
C ILE A 149 17.09 -4.07 5.64
N ALA A 150 17.53 -5.20 5.08
CA ALA A 150 17.33 -6.51 5.71
C ALA A 150 18.03 -6.60 7.07
N ALA A 151 19.22 -6.02 7.21
CA ALA A 151 19.93 -5.95 8.49
C ALA A 151 19.21 -5.06 9.53
N LEU A 152 18.57 -3.97 9.09
CA LEU A 152 17.79 -3.10 9.96
C LEU A 152 16.48 -3.76 10.41
N LEU A 153 15.80 -4.44 9.49
CA LEU A 153 14.46 -5.00 9.73
C LEU A 153 14.49 -6.38 10.40
N THR A 154 15.58 -7.13 10.27
CA THR A 154 15.71 -8.51 10.77
C THR A 154 14.48 -9.38 10.42
N PRO A 155 14.08 -9.47 9.14
CA PRO A 155 12.80 -10.05 8.75
C PRO A 155 12.70 -11.53 9.12
N GLY A 156 11.54 -11.95 9.63
CA GLY A 156 11.23 -13.36 9.87
C GLY A 156 10.71 -14.09 8.64
N LEU A 157 10.20 -13.34 7.66
CA LEU A 157 9.75 -13.84 6.37
C LEU A 157 10.01 -12.79 5.29
N ILE A 158 10.46 -13.25 4.11
CA ILE A 158 10.61 -12.42 2.92
C ILE A 158 9.72 -13.00 1.83
N TYR A 159 8.84 -12.18 1.26
CA TYR A 159 8.09 -12.49 0.04
C TYR A 159 8.75 -11.77 -1.15
N VAL A 160 8.88 -12.46 -2.29
CA VAL A 160 9.51 -11.96 -3.53
C VAL A 160 8.57 -12.09 -4.71
#